data_AF-A0A8T4PP63-F1
#
_entry.id   AF-A0A8T4PP63-F1
#
_cell.length_a   1.000
_cell.length_b   1.000
_cell.length_c   1.000
_cell.angle_alpha   90.00
_cell.angle_beta   90.00
_cell.angle_gamma   90.00
#
_symmetry.space_group_name_H-M   'P 1'
#
loop_
_entity.id
_entity.type
_entity.pdbx_description
1 polymer ?
#
loop_
_entity_poly.entity_id
_entity_poly.type
_entity_poly.pdbx_seq_one_letter_code
_entity_poly.pdbx_strand_id
1 'polypeptide(L)' 'MAKTIMISNEVYGELKHSKKDRSFSETIKDLMDKSKPKTGAALMECVGLLPKEDKEYEKIMKELKPLYKKWTQRYA' A
#
# COMPACT_ATOMS: atom_id res chain seq x y z
N MET A 1 -20.08 -6.08 -15.58
CA MET A 1 -19.63 -6.86 -16.76
C MET A 1 -18.18 -7.24 -16.55
N ALA A 2 -17.82 -8.52 -16.63
CA ALA A 2 -16.42 -8.93 -16.52
C ALA A 2 -15.68 -8.62 -17.83
N LYS A 3 -14.46 -8.10 -17.72
CA LYS A 3 -13.55 -7.86 -18.85
C LYS A 3 -12.22 -8.54 -18.53
N THR A 4 -11.64 -9.23 -19.51
CA THR A 4 -10.34 -9.90 -19.37
C THR A 4 -9.26 -8.99 -19.91
N ILE A 5 -8.17 -8.86 -19.15
CA ILE A 5 -6.95 -8.16 -19.53
C ILE A 5 -5.78 -9.13 -19.43
N MET A 6 -4.94 -9.16 -20.45
CA MET A 6 -3.69 -9.91 -20.42
C MET A 6 -2.58 -9.00 -19.91
N ILE A 7 -1.76 -9.54 -19.01
CA ILE A 7 -0.61 -8.85 -18.41
C ILE A 7 0.60 -9.80 -18.43
N SER A 8 1.81 -9.26 -18.33
CA SER A 8 3.00 -10.08 -18.23
C SER A 8 3.03 -10.87 -16.91
N ASN A 9 3.77 -11.97 -16.89
CA ASN A 9 3.95 -12.78 -15.68
C ASN A 9 4.57 -11.98 -14.52
N GLU A 10 5.47 -11.05 -14.84
CA GLU A 10 6.09 -10.13 -13.89
C GLU A 10 5.05 -9.23 -13.22
N VAL A 11 4.24 -8.53 -14.02
CA VAL A 11 3.16 -7.66 -13.53
C VAL A 11 2.13 -8.45 -12.72
N TYR A 12 1.82 -9.68 -13.14
CA TYR A 12 0.96 -10.57 -12.36
C TYR A 12 1.56 -10.90 -10.98
N GLY A 13 2.86 -11.15 -10.92
CA GLY A 13 3.60 -11.39 -9.67
C GLY A 13 3.51 -10.19 -8.71
N GLU A 14 3.76 -8.99 -9.22
CA GLU A 14 3.66 -7.75 -8.45
C GLU A 14 2.23 -7.48 -7.96
N LEU A 15 1.22 -7.66 -8.82
CA LEU A 15 -0.18 -7.52 -8.46
C LEU A 15 -0.60 -8.54 -7.41
N LYS A 16 -0.13 -9.77 -7.50
CA LYS A 16 -0.41 -10.83 -6.52
C LYS A 16 0.15 -10.45 -5.14
N HIS A 17 1.33 -9.85 -5.10
CA HIS A 17 1.92 -9.36 -3.85
C HIS A 17 1.15 -8.15 -3.29
N SER A 18 0.79 -7.20 -4.16
CA SER A 18 0.12 -5.94 -3.78
C SER A 18 -1.34 -6.12 -3.35
N LYS A 19 -2.00 -7.18 -3.82
CA LYS A 19 -3.43 -7.45 -3.61
C LYS A 19 -3.78 -7.72 -2.15
N LYS A 20 -2.86 -8.28 -1.36
CA LYS A 20 -3.12 -8.75 0.03
C LYS A 20 -4.40 -9.62 0.05
N ASP A 21 -5.36 -9.30 0.91
CA ASP A 21 -6.64 -10.00 1.04
C ASP A 21 -7.76 -9.48 0.09
N ARG A 22 -7.51 -8.41 -0.68
CA ARG A 22 -8.50 -7.80 -1.59
C ARG A 22 -8.64 -8.61 -2.87
N SER A 23 -9.60 -8.31 -3.75
CA SER A 23 -9.63 -8.82 -5.12
C SER A 23 -8.64 -8.07 -6.04
N PHE A 24 -8.29 -8.65 -7.19
CA PHE A 24 -7.48 -7.93 -8.19
C PHE A 24 -8.19 -6.67 -8.70
N SER A 25 -9.50 -6.74 -8.90
CA SER A 25 -10.30 -5.61 -9.34
C SER A 25 -10.31 -4.47 -8.31
N GLU A 26 -10.42 -4.78 -7.03
CA GLU A 26 -10.33 -3.78 -5.95
C GLU A 26 -8.94 -3.19 -5.85
N THR A 27 -7.90 -4.00 -6.03
CA THR A 27 -6.51 -3.54 -6.02
C THR A 27 -6.25 -2.59 -7.19
N ILE A 28 -6.69 -2.93 -8.40
CA ILE A 28 -6.60 -2.05 -9.57
C ILE A 28 -7.39 -0.76 -9.33
N LYS A 29 -8.59 -0.84 -8.76
CA LYS A 29 -9.41 0.33 -8.44
C LYS A 29 -8.70 1.25 -7.43
N ASP A 30 -8.12 0.68 -6.36
CA ASP A 30 -7.36 1.41 -5.35
C ASP A 30 -6.09 2.06 -5.93
N LEU A 31 -5.40 1.39 -6.86
CA LEU A 31 -4.24 1.95 -7.56
C LEU A 31 -4.63 3.07 -8.54
N MET A 32 -5.81 2.98 -9.15
CA MET A 32 -6.34 4.01 -10.04
C MET A 32 -6.86 5.23 -9.29
N ASP A 33 -7.22 5.09 -8.01
CA ASP A 33 -7.72 6.18 -7.19
C ASP A 33 -6.58 7.13 -6.80
N LYS A 34 -6.45 8.22 -7.56
CA LYS A 34 -5.43 9.26 -7.36
C LYS A 34 -5.66 10.07 -6.08
N SER A 35 -6.82 9.91 -5.43
CA SER A 35 -7.18 10.63 -4.21
C SER A 35 -6.82 9.85 -2.95
N LYS A 36 -5.61 9.26 -2.87
CA LYS A 36 -5.21 8.57 -1.64
C LYS A 36 -5.23 9.57 -0.47
N PRO A 37 -6.09 9.35 0.54
CA PRO A 37 -6.16 10.26 1.66
C PRO A 37 -4.82 10.24 2.39
N LYS A 38 -4.25 11.42 2.69
CA LYS A 38 -2.97 11.57 3.43
C LYS A 38 -3.16 11.24 4.91
N THR A 39 -3.70 10.06 5.20
CA THR A 39 -4.01 9.56 6.54
C THR A 39 -2.96 8.54 6.95
N GLY A 40 -2.80 8.35 8.26
CA GLY A 40 -1.90 7.31 8.77
C GLY A 40 -2.27 5.89 8.31
N ALA A 41 -3.55 5.63 8.03
CA ALA A 41 -4.01 4.34 7.48
C ALA A 41 -3.46 4.08 6.08
N ALA A 42 -3.46 5.09 5.19
CA ALA A 42 -2.87 4.99 3.86
C ALA A 42 -1.34 4.78 3.92
N LEU A 43 -0.66 5.42 4.89
CA LEU A 43 0.77 5.19 5.12
C LEU A 43 1.03 3.77 5.63
N MET A 44 0.21 3.24 6.54
CA MET A 44 0.30 1.84 7.00
C MET A 44 0.06 0.84 5.87
N GLU A 45 -0.86 1.12 4.95
CA GLU A 45 -1.05 0.26 3.77
C GLU A 45 0.22 0.14 2.93
N CYS A 46 0.95 1.24 2.73
CA CYS A 46 2.24 1.27 2.03
C CYS A 46 3.33 0.50 2.80
N VAL A 47 3.38 0.62 4.13
CA VAL A 47 4.32 -0.16 4.95
C VAL A 47 4.01 -1.65 4.89
N GLY A 48 2.74 -2.03 4.72
CA GLY A 48 2.35 -3.43 4.47
C GLY A 48 2.68 -3.96 3.07
N LEU A 49 3.24 -3.15 2.17
CA LEU A 49 3.84 -3.58 0.91
C LEU A 49 5.34 -3.90 1.05
N LEU A 50 5.96 -3.46 2.14
CA LEU A 50 7.30 -3.87 2.52
C LEU A 50 7.18 -5.06 3.48
N PRO A 51 7.64 -6.26 3.10
CA PRO A 51 7.76 -7.36 4.05
C PRO A 51 8.63 -6.93 5.24
N LYS A 52 8.36 -7.47 6.43
CA LYS A 52 9.19 -7.17 7.62
C LYS A 52 10.64 -7.64 7.43
N GLU A 53 10.83 -8.60 6.56
CA GLU A 53 12.13 -9.13 6.16
C GLU A 53 12.90 -8.19 5.22
N ASP A 54 12.25 -7.14 4.71
CA ASP A 54 12.91 -6.14 3.86
C ASP A 54 13.89 -5.30 4.69
N LYS A 55 15.11 -5.15 4.16
CA LYS A 55 16.20 -4.42 4.83
C LYS A 55 15.86 -2.96 5.10
N GLU A 56 14.94 -2.38 4.33
CA GLU A 56 14.52 -0.99 4.48
C GLU A 56 13.33 -0.80 5.42
N TYR A 57 12.64 -1.87 5.81
CA TYR A 57 11.43 -1.83 6.63
C TYR A 57 11.65 -1.07 7.95
N GLU A 58 12.69 -1.45 8.70
CA GLU A 58 13.03 -0.84 10.00
C GLU A 58 13.38 0.64 9.85
N LYS A 59 14.08 1.01 8.78
CA LYS A 59 14.45 2.40 8.50
C LYS A 59 13.21 3.25 8.24
N ILE A 60 12.33 2.78 7.34
CA ILE A 60 11.08 3.46 6.98
C ILE A 60 10.17 3.60 8.21
N MET A 61 10.06 2.55 9.04
CA MET A 61 9.29 2.60 10.28
C MET A 61 9.82 3.60 11.29
N LYS A 62 11.15 3.72 11.42
CA LYS A 62 11.80 4.69 12.31
C LYS A 62 11.55 6.13 11.87
N GLU A 63 11.51 6.39 10.56
CA GLU A 63 11.21 7.71 9.98
C GLU A 63 9.72 8.07 10.07
N LEU A 64 8.83 7.10 9.84
CA LEU A 64 7.37 7.32 9.85
C LEU A 64 6.80 7.47 11.27
N LYS A 65 7.28 6.72 12.27
CA LYS A 65 6.79 6.78 13.66
C LYS A 65 6.68 8.22 14.23
N PRO A 66 7.72 9.07 14.18
CA PRO A 66 7.64 10.42 14.72
C PRO A 66 6.71 11.33 13.91
N LEU A 67 6.64 11.16 12.59
CA LEU A 67 5.72 11.90 11.73
C LEU A 67 4.26 11.54 12.02
N TYR A 68 3.99 10.24 12.19
CA TYR A 68 2.69 9.74 12.60
C TYR A 68 2.30 10.34 13.95
N LYS A 69 3.16 10.24 14.98
CA LYS A 69 2.89 10.81 16.31
C LYS A 69 2.56 12.30 16.28
N LYS A 70 3.29 13.10 15.48
CA LYS A 70 3.02 14.54 15.30
C LYS A 70 1.67 14.78 14.60
N TRP A 71 1.34 13.97 13.61
CA TRP A 71 0.06 14.06 12.90
C TRP A 71 -1.11 13.72 13.83
N THR A 72 -1.02 12.63 14.60
CA THR A 72 -2.06 12.22 15.55
C THR A 72 -2.32 13.31 16.58
N GLN A 73 -1.27 13.91 17.16
CA GLN A 73 -1.43 15.02 18.13
C GLN A 73 -2.12 16.26 17.56
N ARG A 74 -2.12 16.45 16.23
CA ARG A 74 -2.63 17.65 15.58
C ARG A 74 -4.02 17.45 14.97
N TYR A 75 -4.41 16.21 14.67
CA TYR A 75 -5.58 15.90 13.86
C TYR A 75 -6.48 14.76 14.38
N ALA A 76 -6.06 14.02 15.42
CA ALA A 76 -6.86 12.97 16.05
C ALA A 76 -7.26 13.39 17.48
#